data_AF-A0A2W7R380-F1
#
_entry.id   AF-A0A2W7R380-F1
#
_cell.length_a   1.000
_cell.length_b   1.000
_cell.length_c   1.000
_cell.angle_alpha   90.00
_cell.angle_beta   90.00
_cell.angle_gamma   90.00
#
_symmetry.space_group_name_H-M   'P 1'
#
loop_
_entity.id
_entity.type
_entity.pdbx_description
1 polymer ?
#
loop_
_entity_poly.entity_id
_entity_poly.type
_entity_poly.pdbx_seq_one_letter_code
_entity_poly.pdbx_strand_id
1 'polypeptide(L)' 'METQYLKHQFVTDPKGKKVAVIVPINEYEKMMEELDELEDIRLYDESKVSESGERISVSDYMKKRKFDNE' A
#
# COMPACT_ATOMS: atom_id res chain seq x y z
N MET A 1 -25.32 17.04 17.30
CA MET A 1 -26.06 16.19 16.35
C MET A 1 -25.40 14.83 16.40
N GLU A 2 -26.15 13.81 16.76
CA GLU A 2 -25.65 12.43 16.80
C GLU A 2 -25.53 11.97 15.34
N THR A 3 -24.29 11.80 14.85
CA THR A 3 -24.07 11.31 13.48
C THR A 3 -24.46 9.85 13.46
N GLN A 4 -25.65 9.57 12.95
CA GLN A 4 -26.12 8.21 12.75
C GLN A 4 -25.15 7.51 11.78
N TYR A 5 -24.47 6.47 12.28
CA TYR A 5 -23.49 5.69 11.52
C TYR A 5 -24.19 5.06 10.31
N LEU A 6 -24.03 5.66 9.13
CA LEU A 6 -24.65 5.18 7.91
C LEU A 6 -23.89 3.95 7.44
N LYS A 7 -24.55 2.79 7.54
CA LYS A 7 -24.16 1.56 6.85
C LYS A 7 -23.99 1.85 5.35
N HIS A 8 -23.06 1.15 4.67
CA HIS A 8 -22.77 1.32 3.24
C HIS A 8 -24.04 1.45 2.40
N GLN A 9 -24.10 2.49 1.58
CA GLN A 9 -25.23 2.72 0.67
C GLN A 9 -24.81 2.42 -0.75
N PHE A 10 -25.72 1.87 -1.55
CA PHE A 10 -25.44 1.56 -2.95
C PHE A 10 -26.32 2.43 -3.85
N VAL A 11 -25.70 3.04 -4.86
CA VAL A 11 -26.40 3.66 -5.97
C VAL A 11 -26.66 2.57 -7.00
N THR A 12 -27.91 2.44 -7.46
CA THR A 12 -28.30 1.44 -8.47
C THR A 12 -28.74 2.11 -9.76
N ASP A 13 -28.51 1.44 -10.88
CA ASP A 13 -29.07 1.82 -12.18
C ASP A 13 -30.57 1.47 -12.25
N PRO A 14 -31.29 1.88 -13.31
CA PRO A 14 -32.72 1.54 -13.47
C PRO A 14 -33.02 0.04 -13.59
N LYS A 15 -32.01 -0.81 -13.83
CA LYS A 15 -32.14 -2.28 -13.85
C LYS A 15 -31.85 -2.90 -12.48
N GLY A 16 -31.57 -2.09 -11.46
CA GLY A 16 -31.24 -2.52 -10.10
C GLY A 16 -29.78 -2.94 -9.93
N LYS A 17 -28.90 -2.73 -10.91
CA LYS A 17 -27.47 -3.05 -10.79
C LYS A 17 -26.78 -1.98 -9.95
N LYS A 18 -26.01 -2.38 -8.94
CA LYS A 18 -25.17 -1.48 -8.14
C LYS A 18 -24.07 -0.89 -9.02
N VAL A 19 -24.00 0.44 -9.08
CA VAL A 19 -23.03 1.19 -9.90
C VAL A 19 -22.09 2.06 -9.08
N ALA A 20 -22.46 2.41 -7.85
CA ALA A 20 -21.57 3.11 -6.92
C ALA A 20 -21.89 2.70 -5.47
N VAL A 21 -20.96 2.98 -4.56
CA VAL A 21 -21.12 2.80 -3.12
C VAL A 21 -20.72 4.09 -2.41
N ILE A 22 -21.47 4.44 -1.37
CA ILE A 22 -21.14 5.51 -0.43
C ILE A 22 -20.67 4.84 0.85
N VAL A 23 -19.44 5.15 1.25
CA VAL A 23 -18.79 4.60 2.44
C VAL A 23 -18.34 5.74 3.37
N PRO A 24 -18.22 5.49 4.68
CA PRO A 24 -17.58 6.42 5.60
C PRO A 24 -16.16 6.79 5.14
N ILE A 25 -15.79 8.07 5.28
CA ILE A 25 -14.50 8.57 4.76
C ILE A 25 -13.30 7.86 5.37
N ASN A 26 -13.36 7.53 6.66
CA ASN A 26 -12.31 6.80 7.36
C ASN A 26 -12.13 5.36 6.84
N GLU A 27 -13.21 4.73 6.36
CA GLU A 27 -13.11 3.41 5.74
C GLU A 27 -12.50 3.50 4.35
N TYR A 28 -12.87 4.52 3.57
CA TYR A 28 -12.22 4.80 2.29
C TYR A 28 -10.72 5.04 2.45
N GLU A 29 -10.33 5.94 3.36
CA GLU A 29 -8.92 6.25 3.62
C GLU A 29 -8.12 5.01 4.04
N LYS A 30 -8.70 4.18 4.92
CA LYS A 30 -8.08 2.92 5.33
C LYS A 30 -7.90 1.95 4.16
N MET A 31 -8.90 1.81 3.29
CA MET A 31 -8.77 0.97 2.09
C MET A 31 -7.68 1.47 1.15
N MET A 32 -7.52 2.80 1.01
CA MET A 32 -6.46 3.38 0.18
C MET A 32 -5.07 3.10 0.78
N GLU A 33 -4.91 3.25 2.09
CA GLU A 33 -3.64 2.94 2.78
C GLU A 33 -3.25 1.46 2.63
N GLU A 34 -4.20 0.54 2.78
CA GLU A 34 -3.96 -0.90 2.58
C GLU A 34 -3.59 -1.23 1.13
N LEU A 35 -4.16 -0.53 0.14
CA LEU A 35 -3.82 -0.71 -1.27
C LEU A 35 -2.40 -0.21 -1.59
N ASP A 36 -1.98 0.92 -1.01
CA ASP A 36 -0.63 1.46 -1.19
C ASP A 36 0.42 0.50 -0.60
N GLU A 37 0.17 -0.06 0.60
CA GLU A 37 1.06 -1.07 1.20
C GLU A 37 1.17 -2.33 0.32
N LEU A 38 0.07 -2.79 -0.26
CA LEU A 38 0.07 -3.92 -1.19
C LEU A 38 0.86 -3.63 -2.47
N GLU A 39 0.83 -2.40 -2.97
CA GLU A 39 1.63 -1.99 -4.13
C GLU A 39 3.13 -1.98 -3.80
N ASP A 40 3.52 -1.47 -2.64
CA ASP A 40 4.93 -1.51 -2.18
C ASP A 40 5.45 -2.96 -2.07
N ILE A 41 4.64 -3.86 -1.52
CA ILE A 41 4.98 -5.30 -1.45
C ILE A 41 5.15 -5.88 -2.86
N ARG A 42 4.21 -5.60 -3.77
CA ARG A 42 4.29 -6.08 -5.16
C ARG A 42 5.55 -5.58 -5.86
N LEU A 43 5.88 -4.30 -5.71
CA LEU A 43 7.08 -3.70 -6.29
C LEU A 43 8.36 -4.29 -5.70
N TYR A 44 8.38 -4.53 -4.39
CA TYR A 44 9.50 -5.23 -3.74
C TYR A 44 9.69 -6.63 -4.34
N ASP A 45 8.64 -7.43 -4.45
CA ASP A 45 8.71 -8.78 -5.02
C ASP A 45 9.19 -8.77 -6.48
N GLU A 46 8.66 -7.87 -7.32
CA GLU A 46 9.09 -7.70 -8.71
C GLU A 46 10.58 -7.31 -8.81
N SER A 47 11.03 -6.40 -7.94
CA SER A 47 12.43 -6.01 -7.87
C SER A 47 13.31 -7.17 -7.43
N LYS A 48 12.89 -7.96 -6.43
CA LYS A 48 13.67 -9.09 -5.90
C LYS A 48 13.77 -10.27 -6.86
N VAL A 49 12.74 -10.50 -7.67
CA VAL A 49 12.77 -11.53 -8.72
C VAL A 49 13.75 -11.16 -9.84
N SER A 50 13.88 -9.86 -10.15
CA SER A 50 14.80 -9.36 -11.19
C SER A 50 16.21 -9.07 -10.67
N GLU A 51 16.42 -9.03 -9.36
CA GLU A 51 17.70 -8.68 -8.74
C GLU A 51 18.66 -9.89 -8.67
N SER A 52 19.69 -9.91 -9.53
CA SER A 52 20.86 -10.79 -9.37
C SER A 52 21.86 -10.30 -8.31
N GLY A 53 21.43 -9.38 -7.45
CA GLY A 53 22.25 -8.43 -6.70
C GLY A 53 23.33 -9.08 -5.83
N GLU A 54 24.50 -8.43 -5.84
CA GLU A 54 25.64 -8.80 -5.01
C GLU A 54 25.30 -8.57 -3.53
N ARG A 55 25.20 -9.66 -2.77
CA ARG A 55 24.93 -9.60 -1.34
C ARG A 55 26.25 -9.35 -0.61
N ILE A 56 26.40 -8.17 -0.02
CA ILE A 56 27.52 -7.88 0.88
C ILE A 56 27.09 -8.10 2.32
N SER A 57 28.01 -8.57 3.16
CA SER A 57 27.76 -8.68 4.59
C SER A 57 27.66 -7.28 5.23
N VAL A 58 26.90 -7.16 6.33
CA VAL A 58 26.85 -5.92 7.12
C VAL A 58 28.26 -5.49 7.55
N SER A 59 29.12 -6.44 7.93
CA SER A 59 30.52 -6.15 8.27
C SER A 59 31.29 -5.52 7.11
N ASP A 60 31.10 -6.01 5.88
CA ASP A 60 31.83 -5.49 4.71
C ASP A 60 31.29 -4.12 4.28
N TYR A 61 29.97 -3.90 4.38
CA TYR A 61 29.37 -2.58 4.22
C TYR A 61 29.95 -1.56 5.22
N MET A 62 30.05 -1.93 6.49
CA MET A 62 30.57 -1.05 7.54
C MET A 62 32.06 -0.70 7.35
N LYS A 63 32.87 -1.63 6.81
CA LYS A 63 34.26 -1.35 6.43
C LYS A 63 34.33 -0.34 5.29
N LYS A 64 33.52 -0.53 4.23
CA LYS A 64 33.47 0.36 3.07
C LYS A 64 33.08 1.78 3.47
N ARG A 65 32.02 1.93 4.27
CA ARG A 65 31.53 3.24 4.75
C ARG A 65 32.57 4.04 5.55
N LYS A 66 33.45 3.39 6.31
CA LYS A 66 34.49 4.09 7.08
C LYS A 66 35.61 4.62 6.20
N PHE A 67 35.94 3.91 5.12
CA PHE A 67 36.95 4.33 4.15
C PHE A 67 36.54 5.57 3.34
N ASP A 68 35.26 5.72 3.05
CA ASP A 68 34.75 6.85 2.25
C ASP A 68 34.65 8.17 3.04
N ASN A 69 34.93 8.17 4.35
CA ASN A 69 34.85 9.35 5.24
C ASN A 69 36.21 9.76 5.84
N GLU A 70 37.32 9.20 5.37
CA GLU A 70 38.71 9.65 5.62
C GLU A 70 39.30 10.30 4.37
#